data_AF-A0A428P911-F1
#
_entry.id   AF-A0A428P911-F1
#
_cell.length_a   1.000
_cell.length_b   1.000
_cell.length_c   1.000
_cell.angle_alpha   90.00
_cell.angle_beta   90.00
_cell.angle_gamma   90.00
#
_symmetry.space_group_name_H-M   'P 1'
#
loop_
_entity.id
_entity.type
_entity.pdbx_description
1 polymer ?
#
loop_
_entity_poly.entity_id
_entity_poly.type
_entity_poly.pdbx_seq_one_letter_code
_entity_poly.pdbx_strand_id
1 'polypeptide(L)'
;MLTKSTHVYAHHGLPLECDVYTQDAASDTHVFLYFHPGGLTDWGREFIAPWFVQACLQRKWTLISASYRLMPQVGTQGLIDDVSAAYEFARSWAVKDGKERPVLLGGASAGFFNSVLIINNCSPPPIALLGICGLHTFRHPFYNSSTLLLPEPIEDVDVAEFISRPIEVGKQEVGSIASFALEKLLPDGSKNPDYKPPQAPVIQDPPKHPRGHLYEYYIYKNLWLDLVGEIDTGYTWAKDPSNRRRVENWPPTVLIHGDADLHVPLDIAEQMRECLGEDKVRLFVANGMHHLFETFYFLEGDEPGMDAVRDALECFDGIVAAASK
;
A
#
# COMPACT_ATOMS: atom_id res chain seq x y z
N MET A 1 9.87 -22.05 -9.04
CA MET A 1 10.14 -20.79 -9.77
C MET A 1 8.98 -19.84 -9.46
N LEU A 2 9.24 -18.55 -9.24
CA LEU A 2 8.18 -17.57 -9.03
C LEU A 2 7.35 -17.42 -10.31
N THR A 3 6.03 -17.41 -10.15
CA THR A 3 5.07 -17.22 -11.26
C THR A 3 4.15 -16.04 -10.93
N LYS A 4 3.63 -15.39 -11.96
CA LYS A 4 2.63 -14.33 -11.88
C LYS A 4 1.37 -14.78 -12.61
N SER A 5 0.21 -14.56 -12.00
CA SER A 5 -1.10 -14.73 -12.65
C SER A 5 -2.03 -13.58 -12.26
N THR A 6 -2.92 -13.17 -13.16
CA THR A 6 -3.89 -12.10 -12.90
C THR A 6 -5.27 -12.71 -12.73
N HIS A 7 -6.00 -12.27 -11.71
CA HIS A 7 -7.33 -12.77 -11.37
C HIS A 7 -8.27 -11.60 -11.14
N VAL A 8 -9.53 -11.77 -11.51
CA VAL A 8 -10.60 -10.84 -11.14
C VAL A 8 -11.12 -11.26 -9.77
N TYR A 9 -10.99 -10.40 -8.77
CA TYR A 9 -11.45 -10.68 -7.40
C TYR A 9 -12.83 -10.10 -7.11
N ALA A 10 -13.28 -9.10 -7.87
CA ALA A 10 -14.60 -8.47 -7.72
C ALA A 10 -15.07 -7.79 -9.01
N HIS A 11 -16.36 -7.43 -9.05
CA HIS A 11 -16.94 -6.65 -10.15
C HIS A 11 -17.84 -5.53 -9.61
N HIS A 12 -17.32 -4.30 -9.56
CA HIS A 12 -18.03 -3.13 -9.03
C HIS A 12 -18.28 -2.10 -10.14
N GLY A 13 -19.14 -2.46 -11.09
CA GLY A 13 -19.35 -1.74 -12.35
C GLY A 13 -18.27 -1.98 -13.41
N LEU A 14 -17.11 -2.49 -13.00
CA LEU A 14 -15.98 -2.89 -13.84
C LEU A 14 -15.17 -3.98 -13.09
N PRO A 15 -14.36 -4.81 -13.79
CA PRO A 15 -13.58 -5.86 -13.15
C PRO A 15 -12.46 -5.29 -12.30
N LEU A 16 -12.36 -5.74 -11.05
CA LEU A 16 -11.23 -5.44 -10.17
C LEU A 16 -10.28 -6.63 -10.16
N GLU A 17 -9.03 -6.37 -10.48
CA GLU A 17 -8.02 -7.38 -10.70
C GLU A 17 -6.94 -7.35 -9.62
N CYS A 18 -6.36 -8.50 -9.34
CA CYS A 18 -5.16 -8.64 -8.55
C CYS A 18 -4.12 -9.49 -9.29
N ASP A 19 -2.85 -9.18 -9.05
CA ASP A 19 -1.73 -9.99 -9.51
C ASP A 19 -1.26 -10.88 -8.36
N VAL A 20 -1.22 -12.19 -8.61
CA VAL A 20 -0.79 -13.20 -7.64
C VAL A 20 0.59 -13.71 -8.02
N TYR A 21 1.53 -13.51 -7.11
CA TYR A 21 2.91 -13.97 -7.20
C TYR A 21 3.13 -15.14 -6.24
N THR A 22 3.44 -16.32 -6.78
CA THR A 22 3.65 -17.53 -5.96
C THR A 22 4.66 -18.51 -6.58
N GLN A 23 5.28 -19.33 -5.74
CA GLN A 23 6.06 -20.51 -6.14
C GLN A 23 5.23 -21.80 -6.13
N ASP A 24 4.12 -21.82 -5.41
CA ASP A 24 3.21 -22.96 -5.27
C ASP A 24 1.80 -22.45 -4.99
N ALA A 25 0.90 -22.59 -5.97
CA ALA A 25 -0.47 -22.12 -5.85
C ALA A 25 -1.28 -22.87 -4.78
N ALA A 26 -0.90 -24.09 -4.43
CA ALA A 26 -1.65 -24.93 -3.48
C ALA A 26 -1.05 -24.93 -2.07
N SER A 27 -0.31 -23.88 -1.72
CA SER A 27 0.42 -23.81 -0.45
C SER A 27 -0.48 -23.39 0.71
N ASP A 28 -0.36 -24.11 1.83
CA ASP A 28 -0.98 -23.76 3.11
C ASP A 28 -0.19 -22.66 3.86
N THR A 29 0.76 -21.99 3.20
CA THR A 29 1.51 -20.86 3.78
C THR A 29 0.67 -19.59 3.85
N HIS A 30 1.18 -18.60 4.58
CA HIS A 30 0.57 -17.28 4.66
C HIS A 30 0.44 -16.61 3.30
N VAL A 31 -0.65 -15.85 3.15
CA VAL A 31 -0.84 -14.92 2.04
C VAL A 31 -0.55 -13.51 2.51
N PHE A 32 0.10 -12.73 1.66
CA PHE A 32 0.29 -11.32 1.85
C PHE A 32 -0.60 -10.56 0.85
N LEU A 33 -1.61 -9.85 1.35
CA LEU A 33 -2.41 -8.90 0.57
C LEU A 33 -1.73 -7.53 0.60
N TYR A 34 -1.41 -7.00 -0.58
CA TYR A 34 -0.73 -5.74 -0.76
C TYR A 34 -1.58 -4.76 -1.59
N PHE A 35 -1.59 -3.50 -1.18
CA PHE A 35 -2.17 -2.39 -1.93
C PHE A 35 -1.11 -1.39 -2.38
N HIS A 36 -1.18 -1.02 -3.66
CA HIS A 36 -0.20 -0.14 -4.30
C HIS A 36 -0.31 1.33 -3.81
N PRO A 37 0.79 2.11 -3.92
CA PRO A 37 0.79 3.54 -3.66
C PRO A 37 0.09 4.31 -4.79
N GLY A 38 0.08 5.65 -4.71
CA GLY A 38 -0.52 6.53 -5.73
C GLY A 38 -1.54 7.52 -5.19
N GLY A 39 -1.50 7.82 -3.89
CA GLY A 39 -2.34 8.86 -3.28
C GLY A 39 -3.85 8.57 -3.30
N LEU A 40 -4.27 7.32 -3.53
CA LEU A 40 -5.64 6.92 -3.92
C LEU A 40 -6.13 7.47 -5.26
N THR A 41 -5.30 8.21 -5.99
CA THR A 41 -5.71 8.97 -7.18
C THR A 41 -5.10 8.44 -8.46
N ASP A 42 -4.05 7.64 -8.42
CA ASP A 42 -3.36 7.12 -9.60
C ASP A 42 -2.61 5.80 -9.28
N TRP A 43 -1.85 5.32 -10.26
CA TRP A 43 -0.97 4.14 -10.21
C TRP A 43 -1.73 2.82 -10.04
N GLY A 44 -1.06 1.69 -10.21
CA GLY A 44 -1.73 0.38 -10.19
C GLY A 44 -0.97 -0.69 -9.44
N ARG A 45 -1.63 -1.85 -9.33
CA ARG A 45 -1.15 -3.06 -8.64
C ARG A 45 0.20 -3.59 -9.15
N GLU A 46 0.64 -3.15 -10.32
CA GLU A 46 1.94 -3.48 -10.88
C GLU A 46 3.09 -2.77 -10.14
N PHE A 47 2.81 -1.66 -9.43
CA PHE A 47 3.80 -0.95 -8.61
C PHE A 47 4.09 -1.77 -7.35
N ILE A 48 5.17 -2.53 -7.39
CA ILE A 48 5.65 -3.35 -6.28
C ILE A 48 7.17 -3.31 -6.29
N ALA A 49 7.78 -3.04 -5.14
CA ALA A 49 9.22 -3.00 -5.04
C ALA A 49 9.84 -4.41 -5.15
N PRO A 50 10.99 -4.56 -5.83
CA PRO A 50 11.64 -5.86 -5.99
C PRO A 50 11.98 -6.53 -4.66
N TRP A 51 12.54 -5.80 -3.69
CA TRP A 51 12.85 -6.34 -2.37
C TRP A 51 11.61 -6.93 -1.67
N PHE A 52 10.43 -6.35 -1.88
CA PHE A 52 9.20 -6.81 -1.22
C PHE A 52 8.71 -8.13 -1.83
N VAL A 53 8.84 -8.27 -3.15
CA VAL A 53 8.60 -9.56 -3.83
C VAL A 53 9.61 -10.60 -3.37
N GLN A 54 10.91 -10.24 -3.23
CA GLN A 54 11.94 -11.13 -2.69
C GLN A 54 11.62 -11.54 -1.24
N ALA A 55 11.14 -10.60 -0.41
CA ALA A 55 10.79 -10.87 0.98
C ALA A 55 9.68 -11.92 1.07
N CYS A 56 8.61 -11.78 0.28
CA CYS A 56 7.53 -12.75 0.20
C CYS A 56 8.05 -14.11 -0.32
N LEU A 57 8.88 -14.09 -1.36
CA LEU A 57 9.45 -15.27 -1.98
C LEU A 57 10.28 -16.11 -1.00
N GLN A 58 11.21 -15.48 -0.28
CA GLN A 58 12.08 -16.13 0.70
C GLN A 58 11.29 -16.79 1.84
N ARG A 59 10.14 -16.20 2.19
CA ARG A 59 9.24 -16.67 3.24
C ARG A 59 8.16 -17.63 2.73
N LYS A 60 8.15 -17.91 1.42
CA LYS A 60 7.12 -18.69 0.72
C LYS A 60 5.71 -18.15 0.93
N TRP A 61 5.59 -16.84 1.12
CA TRP A 61 4.30 -16.16 1.17
C TRP A 61 3.78 -15.96 -0.25
N THR A 62 2.52 -16.30 -0.48
CA THR A 62 1.84 -15.90 -1.72
C THR A 62 1.57 -14.41 -1.62
N LEU A 63 2.09 -13.61 -2.55
CA LEU A 63 1.81 -12.18 -2.62
C LEU A 63 0.65 -11.91 -3.57
N ILE A 64 -0.39 -11.26 -3.09
CA ILE A 64 -1.54 -10.79 -3.86
C ILE A 64 -1.49 -9.26 -3.87
N SER A 65 -1.18 -8.68 -5.02
CA SER A 65 -1.23 -7.22 -5.21
C SER A 65 -2.56 -6.85 -5.83
N ALA A 66 -3.41 -6.17 -5.07
CA ALA A 66 -4.77 -5.83 -5.50
C ALA A 66 -4.83 -4.40 -6.04
N SER A 67 -5.53 -4.24 -7.18
CA SER A 67 -5.99 -2.93 -7.63
C SER A 67 -7.12 -2.41 -6.75
N TYR A 68 -7.47 -1.14 -6.87
CA TYR A 68 -8.68 -0.55 -6.30
C TYR A 68 -9.13 0.61 -7.21
N ARG A 69 -10.41 1.00 -7.13
CA ARG A 69 -10.92 2.16 -7.88
C ARG A 69 -10.44 3.47 -7.23
N LEU A 70 -10.21 4.48 -8.05
CA LEU A 70 -9.51 5.70 -7.65
C LEU A 70 -10.46 6.81 -7.18
N MET A 71 -9.98 7.65 -6.27
CA MET A 71 -10.61 8.89 -5.87
C MET A 71 -10.48 9.96 -6.97
N PRO A 72 -11.45 10.87 -7.09
CA PRO A 72 -12.66 11.01 -6.26
C PRO A 72 -13.83 10.09 -6.67
N GLN A 73 -13.77 9.45 -7.84
CA GLN A 73 -14.92 8.79 -8.47
C GLN A 73 -15.49 7.63 -7.66
N VAL A 74 -14.64 6.85 -6.98
CA VAL A 74 -15.09 5.67 -6.22
C VAL A 74 -15.94 6.01 -5.01
N GLY A 75 -15.69 7.17 -4.38
CA GLY A 75 -16.30 7.56 -3.12
C GLY A 75 -15.95 6.63 -1.95
N THR A 76 -16.48 6.97 -0.77
CA THR A 76 -16.16 6.30 0.51
C THR A 76 -16.60 4.84 0.54
N GLN A 77 -17.88 4.57 0.26
CA GLN A 77 -18.41 3.20 0.28
C GLN A 77 -17.75 2.31 -0.78
N GLY A 78 -17.54 2.83 -1.98
CA GLY A 78 -16.93 2.05 -3.05
C GLY A 78 -15.50 1.62 -2.71
N LEU A 79 -14.74 2.46 -2.01
CA LEU A 79 -13.39 2.13 -1.58
C LEU A 79 -13.41 1.02 -0.52
N ILE A 80 -14.34 1.07 0.44
CA ILE A 80 -14.56 -0.01 1.42
C ILE A 80 -14.94 -1.32 0.72
N ASP A 81 -15.85 -1.27 -0.26
CA ASP A 81 -16.28 -2.46 -1.00
C ASP A 81 -15.09 -3.11 -1.73
N ASP A 82 -14.23 -2.31 -2.35
CA ASP A 82 -13.06 -2.77 -3.10
C ASP A 82 -12.05 -3.49 -2.21
N VAL A 83 -11.67 -2.88 -1.08
CA VAL A 83 -10.67 -3.45 -0.17
C VAL A 83 -11.21 -4.65 0.60
N SER A 84 -12.50 -4.65 0.93
CA SER A 84 -13.16 -5.78 1.60
C SER A 84 -13.23 -6.99 0.67
N ALA A 85 -13.59 -6.80 -0.60
CA ALA A 85 -13.61 -7.89 -1.57
C ALA A 85 -12.20 -8.44 -1.86
N ALA A 86 -11.18 -7.59 -1.92
CA ALA A 86 -9.79 -8.02 -2.05
C ALA A 86 -9.33 -8.85 -0.84
N TYR A 87 -9.76 -8.45 0.37
CA TYR A 87 -9.49 -9.20 1.60
C TYR A 87 -10.12 -10.59 1.59
N GLU A 88 -11.41 -10.70 1.26
CA GLU A 88 -12.10 -12.00 1.18
C GLU A 88 -11.51 -12.90 0.09
N PHE A 89 -11.11 -12.31 -1.04
CA PHE A 89 -10.40 -13.05 -2.07
C PHE A 89 -9.07 -13.60 -1.54
N ALA A 90 -8.26 -12.79 -0.85
CA ALA A 90 -6.99 -13.26 -0.31
C ALA A 90 -7.14 -14.43 0.67
N ARG A 91 -8.19 -14.39 1.50
CA ARG A 91 -8.54 -15.43 2.48
C ARG A 91 -8.96 -16.75 1.87
N SER A 92 -9.51 -16.74 0.66
CA SER A 92 -10.09 -17.92 0.00
C SER A 92 -9.32 -18.40 -1.24
N TRP A 93 -8.41 -17.57 -1.78
CA TRP A 93 -7.68 -17.90 -3.00
C TRP A 93 -6.81 -19.14 -2.84
N ALA A 94 -7.08 -20.13 -3.70
CA ALA A 94 -6.36 -21.40 -3.81
C ALA A 94 -6.24 -22.19 -2.49
N VAL A 95 -7.14 -21.95 -1.53
CA VAL A 95 -7.20 -22.73 -0.29
C VAL A 95 -8.00 -24.01 -0.53
N LYS A 96 -7.48 -25.15 -0.05
CA LYS A 96 -8.16 -26.45 -0.14
C LYS A 96 -9.37 -26.50 0.81
N ASP A 97 -10.38 -27.26 0.42
CA ASP A 97 -11.57 -27.57 1.23
C ASP A 97 -12.41 -26.36 1.67
N GLY A 98 -12.27 -25.20 1.00
CA GLY A 98 -13.06 -24.01 1.27
C GLY A 98 -12.82 -23.37 2.64
N LYS A 99 -11.71 -23.71 3.31
CA LYS A 99 -11.31 -23.05 4.55
C LYS A 99 -10.75 -21.66 4.23
N GLU A 100 -11.00 -20.71 5.12
CA GLU A 100 -10.37 -19.40 5.04
C GLU A 100 -9.00 -19.47 5.73
N ARG A 101 -8.01 -18.78 5.17
CA ARG A 101 -6.68 -18.65 5.77
C ARG A 101 -6.46 -17.27 6.40
N PRO A 102 -5.61 -17.17 7.43
CA PRO A 102 -5.13 -15.88 7.92
C PRO A 102 -4.38 -15.08 6.85
N VAL A 103 -4.46 -13.75 6.92
CA VAL A 103 -3.87 -12.83 5.93
C VAL A 103 -2.86 -11.92 6.61
N LEU A 104 -1.68 -11.79 6.01
CA LEU A 104 -0.75 -10.69 6.23
C LEU A 104 -1.18 -9.54 5.33
N LEU A 105 -1.18 -8.32 5.85
CA LEU A 105 -1.73 -7.17 5.16
C LEU A 105 -0.69 -6.05 5.06
N GLY A 106 -0.71 -5.29 3.98
CA GLY A 106 0.16 -4.13 3.88
C GLY A 106 -0.07 -3.30 2.65
N GLY A 107 0.68 -2.22 2.56
CA GLY A 107 0.63 -1.32 1.43
C GLY A 107 1.69 -0.24 1.54
N ALA A 108 1.94 0.42 0.41
CA ALA A 108 2.85 1.55 0.36
C ALA A 108 2.09 2.87 0.21
N SER A 109 2.55 3.94 0.85
CA SER A 109 1.89 5.26 0.81
C SER A 109 0.40 5.13 1.11
N ALA A 110 -0.48 5.69 0.26
CA ALA A 110 -1.93 5.56 0.36
C ALA A 110 -2.48 4.12 0.28
N GLY A 111 -1.72 3.15 -0.26
CA GLY A 111 -2.09 1.74 -0.18
C GLY A 111 -2.17 1.24 1.26
N PHE A 112 -1.42 1.84 2.18
CA PHE A 112 -1.52 1.50 3.60
C PHE A 112 -2.83 2.01 4.23
N PHE A 113 -3.42 3.09 3.72
CA PHE A 113 -4.74 3.56 4.14
C PHE A 113 -5.81 2.51 3.84
N ASN A 114 -5.76 1.87 2.67
CA ASN A 114 -6.63 0.74 2.32
C ASN A 114 -6.50 -0.44 3.29
N SER A 115 -5.29 -0.66 3.83
CA SER A 115 -5.07 -1.69 4.86
C SER A 115 -5.76 -1.34 6.19
N VAL A 116 -5.74 -0.05 6.56
CA VAL A 116 -6.46 0.46 7.75
C VAL A 116 -7.98 0.35 7.58
N LEU A 117 -8.51 0.57 6.37
CA LEU A 117 -9.93 0.37 6.09
C LEU A 117 -10.36 -1.08 6.34
N ILE A 118 -9.53 -2.07 5.96
CA ILE A 118 -9.82 -3.49 6.24
C ILE A 118 -9.88 -3.75 7.74
N ILE A 119 -8.94 -3.25 8.54
CA ILE A 119 -8.97 -3.45 10.01
C ILE A 119 -10.28 -2.93 10.61
N ASN A 120 -10.77 -1.80 10.11
CA ASN A 120 -11.96 -1.15 10.65
C ASN A 120 -13.28 -1.76 10.17
N ASN A 121 -13.29 -2.48 9.05
CA ASN A 121 -14.52 -2.91 8.37
C ASN A 121 -14.64 -4.43 8.15
N CYS A 122 -13.55 -5.18 8.26
CA CYS A 122 -13.53 -6.62 7.98
C CYS A 122 -13.28 -7.45 9.24
N SER A 123 -13.82 -8.66 9.26
CA SER A 123 -13.61 -9.65 10.30
C SER A 123 -13.53 -11.05 9.69
N PRO A 124 -12.60 -11.93 10.13
CA PRO A 124 -11.60 -11.71 11.17
C PRO A 124 -10.49 -10.74 10.73
N PRO A 125 -9.77 -10.12 11.69
CA PRO A 125 -8.70 -9.19 11.36
C PRO A 125 -7.48 -9.90 10.74
N PRO A 126 -6.63 -9.18 9.99
CA PRO A 126 -5.36 -9.71 9.51
C PRO A 126 -4.42 -10.02 10.69
N ILE A 127 -3.44 -10.89 10.47
CA ILE A 127 -2.47 -11.29 11.51
C ILE A 127 -1.58 -10.11 11.92
N ALA A 128 -1.07 -9.39 10.92
CA ALA A 128 -0.11 -8.31 11.10
C ALA A 128 -0.13 -7.38 9.88
N LEU A 129 0.33 -6.15 10.09
CA LEU A 129 0.41 -5.12 9.07
C LEU A 129 1.86 -4.70 8.78
N LEU A 130 2.18 -4.51 7.49
CA LEU A 130 3.41 -3.85 7.05
C LEU A 130 3.06 -2.58 6.25
N GLY A 131 3.44 -1.43 6.78
CA GLY A 131 3.31 -0.14 6.10
C GLY A 131 4.65 0.35 5.56
N ILE A 132 4.66 0.76 4.30
CA ILE A 132 5.86 1.28 3.62
C ILE A 132 5.61 2.75 3.28
N CYS A 133 6.33 3.67 3.93
CA CYS A 133 6.10 5.12 3.84
C CYS A 133 4.60 5.45 3.94
N GLY A 134 3.91 4.78 4.86
CA GLY A 134 2.46 4.58 4.82
C GLY A 134 1.66 5.81 5.21
N LEU A 135 0.71 6.19 4.36
CA LEU A 135 -0.37 7.10 4.73
C LEU A 135 -1.46 6.28 5.40
N HIS A 136 -1.77 6.56 6.67
CA HIS A 136 -2.72 5.76 7.45
C HIS A 136 -3.89 6.57 8.03
N THR A 137 -3.88 7.90 7.83
CA THR A 137 -5.01 8.81 8.09
C THR A 137 -4.80 10.13 7.34
N PHE A 138 -5.89 10.72 6.88
CA PHE A 138 -5.99 12.09 6.35
C PHE A 138 -6.42 13.11 7.41
N ARG A 139 -6.64 12.70 8.67
CA ARG A 139 -6.97 13.61 9.78
C ARG A 139 -5.76 14.37 10.33
N HIS A 140 -4.54 14.00 9.93
CA HIS A 140 -3.34 14.73 10.34
C HIS A 140 -3.34 16.17 9.78
N PRO A 141 -2.86 17.19 10.52
CA PRO A 141 -2.85 18.58 10.07
C PRO A 141 -2.21 18.81 8.70
N PHE A 142 -1.24 17.98 8.31
CA PHE A 142 -0.64 18.00 6.97
C PHE A 142 -1.67 18.04 5.82
N TYR A 143 -2.80 17.34 5.96
CA TYR A 143 -3.86 17.23 4.94
C TYR A 143 -4.95 18.32 5.02
N ASN A 144 -4.86 19.20 6.02
CA ASN A 144 -5.85 20.27 6.26
C ASN A 144 -5.21 21.63 6.60
N SER A 145 -3.93 21.82 6.27
CA SER A 145 -3.16 23.06 6.49
C SER A 145 -2.70 23.73 5.19
N SER A 146 -3.29 23.38 4.05
CA SER A 146 -2.91 23.85 2.70
C SER A 146 -1.42 23.66 2.39
N THR A 147 -0.89 22.50 2.77
CA THR A 147 0.52 22.16 2.52
C THR A 147 0.81 22.19 1.02
N LEU A 148 1.82 22.96 0.63
CA LEU A 148 2.22 23.09 -0.77
C LEU A 148 3.42 22.17 -1.05
N LEU A 149 3.20 21.11 -1.82
CA LEU A 149 4.22 20.10 -2.16
C LEU A 149 4.91 20.35 -3.51
N LEU A 150 4.28 21.13 -4.38
CA LEU A 150 4.84 21.54 -5.67
C LEU A 150 5.31 22.99 -5.61
N PRO A 151 6.20 23.44 -6.52
CA PRO A 151 6.66 24.83 -6.54
C PRO A 151 5.52 25.87 -6.60
N GLU A 152 4.42 25.52 -7.27
CA GLU A 152 3.24 26.37 -7.42
C GLU A 152 1.96 25.54 -7.18
N PRO A 153 0.87 26.14 -6.67
CA PRO A 153 -0.43 25.50 -6.59
C PRO A 153 -0.94 25.01 -7.94
N ILE A 154 -1.70 23.92 -7.92
CA ILE A 154 -2.42 23.41 -9.08
C ILE A 154 -3.78 24.13 -9.17
N GLU A 155 -4.10 24.66 -10.34
CA GLU A 155 -5.36 25.36 -10.59
C GLU A 155 -6.50 24.38 -10.88
N ASP A 156 -7.73 24.75 -10.53
CA ASP A 156 -8.90 23.88 -10.68
C ASP A 156 -9.11 23.42 -12.15
N VAL A 157 -8.78 24.30 -13.11
CA VAL A 157 -8.87 24.00 -14.55
C VAL A 157 -7.91 22.90 -14.98
N ASP A 158 -6.76 22.75 -14.32
CA ASP A 158 -5.75 21.77 -14.68
C ASP A 158 -6.13 20.34 -14.25
N VAL A 159 -7.05 20.20 -13.29
CA VAL A 159 -7.51 18.90 -12.75
C VAL A 159 -8.96 18.58 -13.09
N ALA A 160 -9.71 19.54 -13.63
CA ALA A 160 -11.14 19.40 -13.93
C ALA A 160 -11.45 18.19 -14.84
N GLU A 161 -10.59 17.90 -15.81
CA GLU A 161 -10.73 16.73 -16.67
C GLU A 161 -10.66 15.44 -15.84
N PHE A 162 -9.64 15.26 -14.99
CA PHE A 162 -9.47 14.05 -14.18
C PHE A 162 -10.60 13.84 -13.17
N ILE A 163 -11.15 14.92 -12.62
CA ILE A 163 -12.28 14.88 -11.69
C ILE A 163 -13.57 14.47 -12.39
N SER A 164 -13.78 14.92 -13.64
CA SER A 164 -14.98 14.64 -14.42
C SER A 164 -14.95 13.30 -15.17
N ARG A 165 -13.79 12.63 -15.23
CA ARG A 165 -13.66 11.30 -15.83
C ARG A 165 -14.58 10.27 -15.13
N PRO A 166 -15.06 9.25 -15.86
CA PRO A 166 -15.73 8.11 -15.27
C PRO A 166 -14.85 7.39 -14.23
N ILE A 167 -15.48 6.53 -13.43
CA ILE A 167 -14.76 5.69 -12.48
C ILE A 167 -13.70 4.84 -13.20
N GLU A 168 -12.51 4.80 -12.62
CA GLU A 168 -11.38 4.07 -13.18
C GLU A 168 -10.59 3.34 -12.09
N VAL A 169 -9.87 2.32 -12.52
CA VAL A 169 -8.96 1.54 -11.69
C VAL A 169 -7.54 1.92 -12.04
N GLY A 170 -6.75 2.06 -10.99
CA GLY A 170 -5.35 2.33 -11.08
C GLY A 170 -4.56 1.31 -11.90
N LYS A 171 -3.71 1.81 -12.79
CA LYS A 171 -2.78 1.04 -13.62
C LYS A 171 -1.44 1.76 -13.70
N GLN A 172 -0.35 1.01 -13.72
CA GLN A 172 0.93 1.58 -14.11
C GLN A 172 0.98 1.88 -15.62
N GLU A 173 1.70 2.93 -15.98
CA GLU A 173 2.02 3.21 -17.38
C GLU A 173 2.81 2.03 -17.97
N VAL A 174 2.48 1.68 -19.22
CA VAL A 174 3.21 0.63 -19.94
C VAL A 174 4.69 1.01 -19.97
N GLY A 175 5.55 0.11 -19.51
CA GLY A 175 6.99 0.35 -19.50
C GLY A 175 7.51 1.16 -18.32
N SER A 176 6.67 1.53 -17.36
CA SER A 176 7.10 2.17 -16.10
C SER A 176 8.15 1.31 -15.39
N ILE A 177 9.30 1.90 -15.05
CA ILE A 177 10.39 1.21 -14.34
C ILE A 177 9.99 0.74 -12.93
N ALA A 178 8.96 1.37 -12.37
CA ALA A 178 8.36 1.05 -11.07
C ALA A 178 7.39 -0.14 -11.15
N SER A 179 6.99 -0.55 -12.35
CA SER A 179 6.26 -1.81 -12.51
C SER A 179 7.19 -2.99 -12.21
N PHE A 180 6.70 -3.91 -11.37
CA PHE A 180 7.39 -5.16 -11.14
C PHE A 180 7.25 -6.10 -12.33
N ALA A 181 8.35 -6.70 -12.74
CA ALA A 181 8.44 -7.72 -13.77
C ALA A 181 9.18 -8.93 -13.20
N LEU A 182 8.72 -10.14 -13.51
CA LEU A 182 9.34 -11.38 -13.00
C LEU A 182 10.82 -11.47 -13.37
N GLU A 183 11.16 -10.95 -14.55
CA GLU A 183 12.50 -10.93 -15.13
C GLU A 183 13.47 -10.07 -14.33
N LYS A 184 13.00 -9.24 -13.39
CA LYS A 184 13.86 -8.55 -12.42
C LYS A 184 14.55 -9.52 -11.46
N LEU A 185 14.05 -10.75 -11.33
CA LEU A 185 14.59 -11.78 -10.44
C LEU A 185 15.08 -13.00 -11.22
N LEU A 186 16.15 -13.61 -10.73
CA LEU A 186 16.61 -14.93 -11.15
C LEU A 186 15.71 -16.03 -10.55
N PRO A 187 15.78 -17.29 -11.04
CA PRO A 187 14.94 -18.38 -10.53
C PRO A 187 15.08 -18.65 -9.03
N ASP A 188 16.22 -18.29 -8.43
CA ASP A 188 16.50 -18.39 -7.00
C ASP A 188 15.99 -17.18 -6.18
N GLY A 189 15.46 -16.16 -6.85
CA GLY A 189 14.93 -14.94 -6.23
C GLY A 189 15.93 -13.81 -6.06
N SER A 190 17.20 -13.97 -6.45
CA SER A 190 18.18 -12.88 -6.43
C SER A 190 17.95 -11.88 -7.58
N LYS A 191 18.49 -10.66 -7.46
CA LYS A 191 18.44 -9.65 -8.52
C LYS A 191 19.00 -10.18 -9.82
N ASN A 192 18.27 -10.00 -10.92
CA ASN A 192 18.77 -10.27 -12.26
C ASN A 192 19.58 -9.08 -12.79
N PRO A 193 20.92 -9.19 -12.92
CA PRO A 193 21.75 -8.09 -13.42
C PRO A 193 21.54 -7.81 -14.91
N ASP A 194 20.99 -8.77 -15.66
CA ASP A 194 20.76 -8.65 -17.10
C ASP A 194 19.39 -8.05 -17.45
N TYR A 195 18.52 -7.82 -16.46
CA TYR A 195 17.22 -7.21 -16.68
C TYR A 195 17.36 -5.79 -17.21
N LYS A 196 16.69 -5.51 -18.32
CA LYS A 196 16.56 -4.16 -18.88
C LYS A 196 15.09 -3.78 -18.83
N PRO A 197 14.74 -2.62 -18.24
CA PRO A 197 13.36 -2.21 -18.22
C PRO A 197 12.86 -1.99 -19.65
N PRO A 198 11.60 -2.34 -19.95
CA PRO A 198 10.95 -1.94 -21.18
C PRO A 198 11.03 -0.41 -21.37
N GLN A 199 11.12 0.03 -22.61
CA GLN A 199 11.06 1.46 -22.92
C GLN A 199 9.62 1.94 -22.74
N ALA A 200 9.41 2.91 -21.86
CA ALA A 200 8.12 3.58 -21.73
C ALA A 200 7.74 4.26 -23.07
N PRO A 201 6.44 4.25 -23.44
CA PRO A 201 5.98 4.93 -24.63
C PRO A 201 6.25 6.43 -24.48
N VAL A 202 6.63 7.07 -25.59
CA VAL A 202 6.72 8.53 -25.63
C VAL A 202 5.30 9.08 -25.69
N ILE A 203 4.86 9.74 -24.62
CA ILE A 203 3.58 10.46 -24.60
C ILE A 203 3.74 11.74 -25.42
N GLN A 204 3.02 11.85 -26.53
CA GLN A 204 2.92 13.09 -27.29
C GLN A 204 1.96 14.03 -26.55
N ASP A 205 2.40 15.27 -26.31
CA ASP A 205 1.64 16.32 -25.64
C ASP A 205 1.08 15.90 -24.26
N PRO A 206 1.95 15.62 -23.27
CA PRO A 206 1.49 15.25 -21.93
C PRO A 206 0.69 16.39 -21.30
N PRO A 207 -0.31 16.08 -20.44
CA PRO A 207 -1.02 17.12 -19.71
C PRO A 207 -0.04 17.89 -18.81
N LYS A 208 -0.33 19.16 -18.56
CA LYS A 208 0.48 20.01 -17.66
C LYS A 208 0.70 19.35 -16.29
N HIS A 209 -0.32 18.65 -15.79
CA HIS A 209 -0.26 17.87 -14.58
C HIS A 209 -0.81 16.46 -14.85
N PRO A 210 -0.09 15.38 -14.48
CA PRO A 210 -0.63 14.02 -14.54
C PRO A 210 -1.74 13.81 -13.51
N ARG A 211 -2.54 12.75 -13.65
CA ARG A 211 -3.64 12.46 -12.73
C ARG A 211 -3.19 12.35 -11.27
N GLY A 212 -2.02 11.74 -11.01
CA GLY A 212 -1.43 11.64 -9.67
C GLY A 212 -1.34 12.96 -8.90
N HIS A 213 -1.24 14.09 -9.61
CA HIS A 213 -1.24 15.43 -9.00
C HIS A 213 -2.57 15.82 -8.32
N LEU A 214 -3.63 15.03 -8.49
CA LEU A 214 -4.83 15.16 -7.65
C LEU A 214 -4.48 15.03 -6.16
N TYR A 215 -3.46 14.23 -5.80
CA TYR A 215 -3.02 14.11 -4.41
C TYR A 215 -2.53 15.44 -3.84
N GLU A 216 -1.57 16.08 -4.50
CA GLU A 216 -1.04 17.40 -4.14
C GLU A 216 -2.13 18.48 -4.20
N TYR A 217 -3.00 18.44 -5.22
CA TYR A 217 -4.13 19.35 -5.35
C TYR A 217 -5.09 19.27 -4.15
N TYR A 218 -5.50 18.07 -3.75
CA TYR A 218 -6.40 17.88 -2.61
C TYR A 218 -5.77 18.20 -1.27
N ILE A 219 -4.46 18.00 -1.09
CA ILE A 219 -3.72 18.47 0.09
C ILE A 219 -3.78 20.00 0.16
N TYR A 220 -3.40 20.68 -0.91
CA TYR A 220 -3.34 22.14 -0.91
C TYR A 220 -4.73 22.79 -0.71
N LYS A 221 -5.77 22.19 -1.30
CA LYS A 221 -7.16 22.65 -1.18
C LYS A 221 -7.88 22.17 0.09
N ASN A 222 -7.24 21.35 0.93
CA ASN A 222 -7.82 20.75 2.15
C ASN A 222 -9.06 19.89 1.90
N LEU A 223 -9.12 19.19 0.76
CA LEU A 223 -10.32 18.45 0.32
C LEU A 223 -10.32 16.98 0.73
N TRP A 224 -9.22 16.46 1.28
CA TRP A 224 -9.12 15.03 1.63
C TRP A 224 -10.18 14.58 2.63
N LEU A 225 -10.50 15.40 3.63
CA LEU A 225 -11.54 15.05 4.61
C LEU A 225 -12.95 15.08 4.04
N ASP A 226 -13.22 15.87 3.00
CA ASP A 226 -14.50 15.81 2.28
C ASP A 226 -14.62 14.51 1.47
N LEU A 227 -13.49 13.99 0.98
CA LEU A 227 -13.42 12.81 0.13
C LEU A 227 -13.44 11.49 0.91
N VAL A 228 -12.74 11.41 2.05
CA VAL A 228 -12.60 10.15 2.82
C VAL A 228 -12.91 10.28 4.30
N GLY A 229 -13.30 11.46 4.79
CA GLY A 229 -13.49 11.72 6.22
C GLY A 229 -14.59 10.86 6.88
N GLU A 230 -15.56 10.33 6.12
CA GLU A 230 -16.57 9.42 6.66
C GLU A 230 -15.99 8.05 7.06
N ILE A 231 -14.91 7.62 6.39
CA ILE A 231 -14.30 6.28 6.54
C ILE A 231 -12.92 6.32 7.21
N ASP A 232 -12.30 7.49 7.28
CA ASP A 232 -11.10 7.73 8.05
C ASP A 232 -11.45 7.98 9.52
N THR A 233 -11.17 7.03 10.41
CA THR A 233 -11.42 7.20 11.84
C THR A 233 -10.30 7.96 12.58
N GLY A 234 -9.16 8.19 11.94
CA GLY A 234 -7.93 8.64 12.59
C GLY A 234 -7.51 7.73 13.74
N TYR A 235 -6.77 8.28 14.71
CA TYR A 235 -6.26 7.50 15.86
C TYR A 235 -6.54 8.13 17.22
N THR A 236 -7.05 9.37 17.28
CA THR A 236 -7.31 10.06 18.55
C THR A 236 -8.32 9.32 19.43
N TRP A 237 -9.22 8.51 18.84
CA TRP A 237 -10.13 7.63 19.57
C TRP A 237 -9.39 6.64 20.50
N ALA A 238 -8.16 6.23 20.16
CA ALA A 238 -7.39 5.26 20.94
C ALA A 238 -6.94 5.81 22.31
N LYS A 239 -6.91 7.15 22.45
CA LYS A 239 -6.57 7.82 23.72
C LYS A 239 -7.72 7.75 24.74
N ASP A 240 -8.95 7.46 24.30
CA ASP A 240 -10.08 7.27 25.20
C ASP A 240 -10.02 5.87 25.86
N PRO A 241 -9.98 5.77 27.20
CA PRO A 241 -9.94 4.49 27.91
C PRO A 241 -11.09 3.52 27.57
N SER A 242 -12.24 4.02 27.12
CA SER A 242 -13.37 3.19 26.66
C SER A 242 -13.03 2.35 25.42
N ASN A 243 -12.04 2.78 24.63
CA ASN A 243 -11.57 2.07 23.44
C ASN A 243 -10.45 1.07 23.71
N ARG A 244 -10.09 0.81 24.99
CA ARG A 244 -8.99 -0.09 25.35
C ARG A 244 -9.06 -1.44 24.63
N ARG A 245 -10.23 -2.09 24.58
CA ARG A 245 -10.40 -3.38 23.89
C ARG A 245 -10.15 -3.29 22.38
N ARG A 246 -10.51 -2.17 21.75
CA ARG A 246 -10.25 -1.95 20.31
C ARG A 246 -8.76 -1.80 20.05
N VAL A 247 -8.04 -1.10 20.92
CA VAL A 247 -6.56 -1.00 20.87
C VAL A 247 -5.91 -2.36 21.12
N GLU A 248 -6.36 -3.09 22.14
CA GLU A 248 -5.88 -4.45 22.46
C GLU A 248 -6.06 -5.42 21.28
N ASN A 249 -7.17 -5.29 20.53
CA ASN A 249 -7.46 -6.10 19.36
C ASN A 249 -6.80 -5.57 18.06
N TRP A 250 -6.15 -4.41 18.08
CA TRP A 250 -5.45 -3.89 16.92
C TRP A 250 -4.30 -4.84 16.54
N PRO A 251 -4.21 -5.29 15.27
CA PRO A 251 -3.15 -6.20 14.85
C PRO A 251 -1.76 -5.54 14.97
N PRO A 252 -0.72 -6.30 15.35
CA PRO A 252 0.65 -5.80 15.33
C PRO A 252 0.99 -5.17 13.97
N THR A 253 1.53 -3.96 14.00
CA THR A 253 1.82 -3.14 12.82
C THR A 253 3.29 -2.78 12.81
N VAL A 254 3.97 -3.04 11.69
CA VAL A 254 5.35 -2.63 11.43
C VAL A 254 5.33 -1.56 10.35
N LEU A 255 6.00 -0.45 10.59
CA LEU A 255 6.09 0.68 9.66
C LEU A 255 7.55 0.91 9.28
N ILE A 256 7.81 1.11 8.00
CA ILE A 256 9.08 1.56 7.44
C ILE A 256 8.87 2.97 6.91
N HIS A 257 9.66 3.95 7.34
CA HIS A 257 9.41 5.34 6.96
C HIS A 257 10.70 6.14 6.82
N GLY A 258 10.81 6.99 5.79
CA GLY A 258 11.93 7.91 5.65
C GLY A 258 11.71 9.20 6.45
N ASP A 259 12.71 9.71 7.15
CA ASP A 259 12.57 10.96 7.93
C ASP A 259 12.66 12.24 7.07
N ALA A 260 13.01 12.12 5.80
CA ALA A 260 13.00 13.20 4.81
C ALA A 260 11.82 13.07 3.82
N ASP A 261 10.78 12.32 4.19
CA ASP A 261 9.56 12.15 3.40
C ASP A 261 8.70 13.43 3.43
N LEU A 262 8.63 14.11 2.28
CA LEU A 262 7.82 15.33 2.12
C LEU A 262 6.38 15.06 1.67
N HIS A 263 6.08 13.85 1.15
CA HIS A 263 4.74 13.52 0.64
C HIS A 263 3.87 12.90 1.72
N VAL A 264 4.47 12.16 2.65
CA VAL A 264 3.83 11.62 3.86
C VAL A 264 4.81 11.85 5.01
N PRO A 265 4.74 13.00 5.70
CA PRO A 265 5.64 13.29 6.82
C PRO A 265 5.70 12.20 7.89
N LEU A 266 6.89 11.99 8.46
CA LEU A 266 7.15 10.96 9.47
C LEU A 266 6.24 11.09 10.71
N ASP A 267 5.88 12.32 11.10
CA ASP A 267 5.06 12.61 12.28
C ASP A 267 3.66 11.99 12.20
N ILE A 268 3.17 11.69 10.99
CA ILE A 268 1.95 10.90 10.76
C ILE A 268 2.15 9.49 11.34
N ALA A 269 3.23 8.79 10.98
CA ALA A 269 3.58 7.46 11.52
C ALA A 269 3.80 7.49 13.04
N GLU A 270 4.46 8.54 13.54
CA GLU A 270 4.67 8.73 14.98
C GLU A 270 3.36 8.93 15.74
N GLN A 271 2.40 9.68 15.18
CA GLN A 271 1.08 9.89 15.78
C GLN A 271 0.30 8.57 15.92
N MET A 272 0.34 7.69 14.91
CA MET A 272 -0.29 6.37 14.99
C MET A 272 0.33 5.55 16.13
N ARG A 273 1.67 5.53 16.22
CA ARG A 273 2.39 4.83 17.29
C ARG A 273 2.07 5.41 18.67
N GLU A 274 2.01 6.73 18.81
CA GLU A 274 1.67 7.40 20.07
C GLU A 274 0.24 7.05 20.51
N CYS A 275 -0.71 7.01 19.58
CA CYS A 275 -2.11 6.73 19.91
C CYS A 275 -2.39 5.26 20.22
N LEU A 276 -1.79 4.34 19.45
CA LEU A 276 -2.04 2.90 19.59
C LEU A 276 -1.09 2.19 20.57
N GLY A 277 0.06 2.79 20.86
CA GLY A 277 1.08 2.22 21.73
C GLY A 277 2.22 1.54 20.95
N GLU A 278 3.43 1.62 21.53
CA GLU A 278 4.63 1.02 20.96
C GLU A 278 4.57 -0.52 20.93
N ASP A 279 3.73 -1.15 21.76
CA ASP A 279 3.48 -2.58 21.75
C ASP A 279 2.66 -3.02 20.53
N LYS A 280 1.88 -2.11 19.94
CA LYS A 280 1.09 -2.32 18.72
C LYS A 280 1.79 -1.89 17.45
N VAL A 281 2.53 -0.78 17.50
CA VAL A 281 3.14 -0.18 16.30
C VAL A 281 4.66 -0.10 16.49
N ARG A 282 5.41 -0.83 15.66
CA ARG A 282 6.87 -0.71 15.56
C ARG A 282 7.22 0.14 14.35
N LEU A 283 8.00 1.20 14.56
CA LEU A 283 8.38 2.16 13.52
C LEU A 283 9.90 2.09 13.31
N PHE A 284 10.30 1.77 12.08
CA PHE A 284 11.68 1.71 11.61
C PHE A 284 11.92 2.90 10.69
N VAL A 285 12.84 3.78 11.08
CA VAL A 285 13.09 5.04 10.40
C VAL A 285 14.36 4.94 9.55
N ALA A 286 14.23 5.22 8.26
CA ALA A 286 15.34 5.31 7.33
C ALA A 286 15.84 6.77 7.26
N ASN A 287 17.04 7.01 7.79
CA ASN A 287 17.60 8.36 7.94
C ASN A 287 17.96 8.99 6.59
N GLY A 288 17.54 10.23 6.38
CA GLY A 288 17.73 11.03 5.17
C GLY A 288 16.88 10.58 3.99
N MET A 289 16.02 9.58 4.16
CA MET A 289 15.30 8.95 3.06
C MET A 289 13.98 9.65 2.75
N HIS A 290 13.69 9.76 1.45
CA HIS A 290 12.51 10.39 0.90
C HIS A 290 11.34 9.39 0.78
N HIS A 291 10.18 9.89 0.35
CA HIS A 291 9.01 9.06 0.08
C HIS A 291 9.34 7.90 -0.86
N LEU A 292 8.98 6.67 -0.46
CA LEU A 292 9.17 5.46 -1.26
C LEU A 292 10.61 5.25 -1.76
N PHE A 293 11.61 5.63 -0.95
CA PHE A 293 13.04 5.50 -1.27
C PHE A 293 13.44 4.08 -1.74
N GLU A 294 12.75 3.06 -1.23
CA GLU A 294 13.05 1.65 -1.47
C GLU A 294 12.64 1.13 -2.86
N THR A 295 11.83 1.91 -3.62
CA THR A 295 10.99 1.42 -4.74
C THR A 295 11.74 0.53 -5.75
N PHE A 296 13.03 0.80 -5.97
CA PHE A 296 13.84 0.15 -7.01
C PHE A 296 14.90 -0.79 -6.43
N TYR A 297 14.95 -0.96 -5.11
CA TYR A 297 16.00 -1.68 -4.41
C TYR A 297 15.65 -3.16 -4.22
N PHE A 298 16.68 -3.92 -3.88
CA PHE A 298 16.66 -5.36 -3.67
C PHE A 298 17.18 -5.65 -2.27
N LEU A 299 16.76 -6.76 -1.64
CA LEU A 299 17.07 -7.05 -0.24
C LEU A 299 18.57 -7.16 0.04
N GLU A 300 19.32 -7.72 -0.91
CA GLU A 300 20.77 -7.89 -0.85
C GLU A 300 21.55 -6.59 -1.06
N GLY A 301 20.87 -5.51 -1.46
CA GLY A 301 21.47 -4.22 -1.76
C GLY A 301 21.92 -3.44 -0.52
N ASP A 302 22.97 -2.65 -0.69
CA ASP A 302 23.52 -1.75 0.32
C ASP A 302 23.07 -0.29 0.12
N GLU A 303 22.02 -0.06 -0.68
CA GLU A 303 21.46 1.27 -0.88
C GLU A 303 20.96 1.88 0.45
N PRO A 304 21.07 3.21 0.64
CA PRO A 304 20.66 3.88 1.86
C PRO A 304 19.20 3.55 2.27
N GLY A 305 18.99 3.30 3.57
CA GLY A 305 17.70 2.98 4.15
C GLY A 305 17.29 1.49 4.08
N MET A 306 18.02 0.66 3.32
CA MET A 306 17.72 -0.78 3.24
C MET A 306 18.02 -1.54 4.54
N ASP A 307 18.83 -0.99 5.44
CA ASP A 307 18.99 -1.48 6.81
C ASP A 307 17.69 -1.40 7.60
N ALA A 308 17.01 -0.24 7.58
CA ALA A 308 15.70 -0.09 8.20
C ALA A 308 14.65 -1.05 7.61
N VAL A 309 14.70 -1.29 6.29
CA VAL A 309 13.83 -2.28 5.61
C VAL A 309 14.08 -3.69 6.15
N ARG A 310 15.35 -4.10 6.28
CA ARG A 310 15.72 -5.44 6.78
C ARG A 310 15.36 -5.62 8.25
N ASP A 311 15.62 -4.63 9.10
CA ASP A 311 15.29 -4.66 10.52
C ASP A 311 13.77 -4.74 10.74
N ALA A 312 13.00 -4.00 9.93
CA ALA A 312 11.54 -4.08 9.94
C ALA A 312 11.04 -5.46 9.55
N LEU A 313 11.63 -6.08 8.51
CA LEU A 313 11.28 -7.43 8.09
C LEU A 313 11.62 -8.48 9.16
N GLU A 314 12.75 -8.37 9.84
CA GLU A 314 13.11 -9.25 10.95
C GLU A 314 12.08 -9.15 12.09
N CYS A 315 11.68 -7.92 12.43
CA CYS A 315 10.62 -7.69 13.42
C CYS A 315 9.28 -8.29 12.97
N PHE A 316 8.90 -8.08 11.72
CA PHE A 316 7.67 -8.61 11.13
C PHE A 316 7.66 -10.15 11.15
N ASP A 317 8.78 -10.80 10.85
CA ASP A 317 8.93 -12.26 10.92
C ASP A 317 8.71 -12.80 12.33
N GLY A 318 9.26 -12.11 13.34
CA GLY A 318 9.03 -12.46 14.74
C GLY A 318 7.54 -12.43 15.12
N ILE A 319 6.80 -11.44 14.62
CA ILE A 319 5.35 -11.30 14.82
C ILE A 319 4.60 -12.46 14.13
N VAL A 320 4.88 -12.71 12.84
CA VAL A 320 4.20 -13.76 12.07
C VAL A 320 4.47 -15.15 12.66
N ALA A 321 5.70 -15.42 13.10
CA ALA A 321 6.08 -16.66 13.75
C ALA A 321 5.38 -16.85 15.12
N ALA A 322 5.12 -15.77 15.86
CA ALA A 322 4.40 -15.82 17.12
C ALA A 322 2.90 -16.11 16.93
N ALA A 323 2.29 -15.57 15.88
CA ALA A 323 0.88 -15.79 15.56
C ALA A 323 0.57 -17.17 14.94
N SER A 324 1.59 -17.88 14.46
CA SER A 324 1.46 -19.22 13.84
C SER A 324 1.62 -20.37 14.84
N LYS A 325 1.81 -20.08 16.14
CA LYS A 325 1.94 -21.05 17.23
C LYS A 325 0.62 -21.21 17.99
#